data_AF-A0A3A5YU53-F1
#
_entry.id   AF-A0A3A5YU53-F1
#
_cell.length_a   1.000
_cell.length_b   1.000
_cell.length_c   1.000
_cell.angle_alpha   90.00
_cell.angle_beta   90.00
_cell.angle_gamma   90.00
#
_symmetry.space_group_name_H-M   'P 1'
#
loop_
_entity.id
_entity.type
_entity.pdbx_description
1 polymer ?
#
loop_
_entity_poly.entity_id
_entity_poly.type
_entity_poly.pdbx_seq_one_letter_code
_entity_poly.pdbx_strand_id
1 'polypeptide(L)'
;MTSIAGRSSPGNHVRRQIKGENAIRQIKLRIKADNLEQALRTTILEFIFDGHRTVWCPAGDFFGTGYQIRPSSTWYTHVDTNGNMESYWVMPFKKECEVKIHNYGEQDVELLQADIITSSYDWNKESMYFCAEFKQYSQLLTKIDSIPLEPV
;
A
#
# COMPACT_ATOMS: atom_id res chain seq x y z
N MET A 1 8.96 0.69 -17.11
CA MET A 1 8.20 1.67 -16.31
C MET A 1 6.78 1.74 -16.85
N THR A 2 5.79 1.75 -15.97
CA THR A 2 4.38 1.88 -16.33
C THR A 2 3.68 2.70 -15.26
N SER A 3 2.78 3.59 -15.65
CA SER A 3 2.10 4.51 -14.74
C SER A 3 0.59 4.26 -14.70
N ILE A 4 -0.02 4.57 -13.56
CA ILE A 4 -1.47 4.65 -13.38
C ILE A 4 -1.81 6.13 -13.31
N ALA A 5 -2.54 6.64 -14.30
CA ALA A 5 -3.01 8.01 -14.30
C ALA A 5 -4.50 8.05 -13.94
N GLY A 6 -4.92 9.09 -13.23
CA GLY A 6 -6.33 9.39 -13.08
C GLY A 6 -6.72 9.94 -11.71
N ARG A 7 -8.04 10.13 -11.59
CA ARG A 7 -8.74 10.48 -10.36
C ARG A 7 -9.56 9.26 -9.95
N SER A 8 -9.50 8.92 -8.67
CA SER A 8 -10.35 7.88 -8.10
C SER A 8 -11.43 8.53 -7.26
N SER A 9 -12.67 8.37 -7.67
CA SER A 9 -13.83 8.85 -6.89
C SER A 9 -14.17 7.91 -5.74
N PRO A 10 -14.90 8.37 -4.71
CA PRO A 10 -15.37 7.53 -3.62
C PRO A 10 -15.97 6.21 -4.11
N GLY A 11 -15.55 5.10 -3.51
CA GLY A 11 -15.99 3.74 -3.84
C GLY A 11 -15.41 3.16 -5.14
N ASN A 12 -14.59 3.92 -5.88
CA ASN A 12 -13.96 3.45 -7.12
C ASN A 12 -12.49 3.08 -6.92
N HIS A 13 -11.90 2.50 -7.96
CA HIS A 13 -10.47 2.22 -8.03
C HIS A 13 -9.93 2.46 -9.43
N VAL A 14 -8.64 2.77 -9.51
CA VAL A 14 -7.88 2.67 -10.75
C VAL A 14 -6.97 1.46 -10.70
N ARG A 15 -6.63 0.91 -11.87
CA ARG A 15 -5.86 -0.33 -11.94
C ARG A 15 -4.86 -0.36 -13.09
N ARG A 16 -3.84 -1.19 -12.92
CA ARG A 16 -2.91 -1.54 -13.99
C ARG A 16 -2.49 -3.00 -13.90
N GLN A 17 -2.53 -3.67 -15.05
CA GLN A 17 -2.02 -5.03 -15.21
C GLN A 17 -0.68 -5.01 -15.93
N ILE A 18 0.22 -5.90 -15.49
CA ILE A 18 1.54 -6.13 -16.06
C ILE A 18 1.65 -7.64 -16.28
N LYS A 19 2.02 -8.05 -17.49
CA LYS A 19 2.18 -9.45 -17.87
C LYS A 19 3.65 -9.83 -18.00
N GLY A 20 3.92 -11.12 -17.90
CA GLY A 20 5.24 -11.73 -18.01
C GLY A 20 5.87 -11.98 -16.64
N GLU A 21 6.99 -12.69 -16.67
CA GLU A 21 7.78 -13.03 -15.49
C GLU A 21 8.71 -11.86 -15.15
N ASN A 22 8.40 -11.13 -14.09
CA ASN A 22 9.11 -9.92 -13.70
C ASN A 22 9.07 -9.72 -12.18
N ALA A 23 9.82 -8.72 -11.70
CA ALA A 23 9.66 -8.19 -10.36
C ALA A 23 9.39 -6.70 -10.40
N ILE A 24 8.47 -6.22 -9.55
CA ILE A 24 8.42 -4.80 -9.20
C ILE A 24 9.69 -4.50 -8.39
N ARG A 25 10.42 -3.47 -8.82
CA ARG A 25 11.65 -2.98 -8.19
C ARG A 25 11.44 -1.66 -7.47
N GLN A 26 10.47 -0.88 -7.92
CA GLN A 26 10.12 0.37 -7.30
C GLN A 26 8.66 0.73 -7.58
N ILE A 27 8.00 1.27 -6.57
CA ILE A 27 6.68 1.90 -6.67
C ILE A 27 6.82 3.34 -6.20
N LYS A 28 6.28 4.28 -6.97
CA LYS A 28 6.17 5.69 -6.58
C LYS A 28 4.71 6.07 -6.52
N LEU A 29 4.30 6.76 -5.46
CA LEU A 29 2.95 7.26 -5.30
C LEU A 29 2.99 8.68 -4.75
N ARG A 30 2.23 9.57 -5.36
CA ARG A 30 1.89 10.87 -4.79
C ARG A 30 0.41 11.13 -5.06
N ILE A 31 -0.34 11.39 -4.00
CA ILE A 31 -1.77 11.65 -4.05
C ILE A 31 -2.08 13.06 -3.60
N LYS A 32 -3.19 13.60 -4.09
CA LYS A 32 -3.76 14.87 -3.65
C LYS A 32 -5.24 14.68 -3.35
N ALA A 33 -5.69 15.26 -2.25
CA ALA A 33 -7.06 15.25 -1.78
C ALA A 33 -7.28 16.46 -0.88
N ASP A 34 -8.53 16.86 -0.63
CA ASP A 34 -8.87 18.00 0.22
C ASP A 34 -8.45 17.77 1.68
N ASN A 35 -8.70 16.56 2.19
CA ASN A 35 -8.18 16.06 3.45
C ASN A 35 -7.18 14.92 3.18
N LEU A 36 -5.91 15.28 2.99
CA LEU A 36 -4.84 14.32 2.69
C LEU A 36 -4.66 13.29 3.81
N GLU A 37 -4.82 13.68 5.08
CA GLU A 37 -4.62 12.76 6.20
C GLU A 37 -5.60 11.58 6.18
N GLN A 38 -6.86 11.88 5.90
CA GLN A 38 -7.89 10.87 5.73
C GLN A 38 -7.68 10.07 4.44
N ALA A 39 -7.23 10.72 3.35
CA ALA A 39 -6.96 10.06 2.08
C ALA A 39 -5.84 9.01 2.21
N LEU A 40 -4.79 9.26 3.00
CA LEU A 40 -3.70 8.30 3.22
C LEU A 40 -4.16 7.00 3.91
N ARG A 41 -5.21 7.06 4.73
CA ARG A 41 -5.83 5.90 5.39
C ARG A 41 -6.87 5.18 4.53
N THR A 42 -7.59 5.93 3.72
CA THR A 42 -8.74 5.42 2.95
C THR A 42 -8.38 5.04 1.50
N THR A 43 -7.22 5.46 1.03
CA THR A 43 -6.64 4.99 -0.23
C THR A 43 -5.95 3.66 0.02
N ILE A 44 -6.52 2.55 -0.46
CA ILE A 44 -5.99 1.21 -0.23
C ILE A 44 -5.23 0.73 -1.46
N LEU A 45 -4.01 0.24 -1.24
CA LEU A 45 -3.21 -0.46 -2.21
C LEU A 45 -3.57 -1.94 -2.18
N GLU A 46 -3.98 -2.47 -3.33
CA GLU A 46 -4.22 -3.90 -3.52
C GLU A 46 -3.33 -4.43 -4.65
N PHE A 47 -2.42 -5.35 -4.34
CA PHE A 47 -1.61 -6.02 -5.35
C PHE A 47 -2.00 -7.49 -5.43
N ILE A 48 -2.16 -7.95 -6.66
CA ILE A 48 -2.52 -9.33 -6.99
C ILE A 48 -1.39 -9.89 -7.85
N PHE A 49 -0.64 -10.84 -7.31
CA PHE A 49 0.41 -11.54 -8.04
C PHE A 49 -0.12 -12.93 -8.43
N ASP A 50 -0.16 -13.22 -9.73
CA ASP A 50 -0.58 -14.52 -10.27
C ASP A 50 -1.94 -15.01 -9.75
N GLY A 51 -2.90 -14.09 -9.56
CA GLY A 51 -4.23 -14.37 -9.05
C GLY A 51 -4.35 -14.41 -7.52
N HIS A 52 -3.25 -14.25 -6.78
CA HIS A 52 -3.24 -14.17 -5.33
C HIS A 52 -3.16 -12.71 -4.87
N ARG A 53 -4.14 -12.26 -4.09
CA ARG A 53 -4.04 -10.96 -3.41
C ARG A 53 -3.03 -11.06 -2.27
N THR A 54 -1.92 -10.33 -2.39
CA THR A 54 -0.80 -10.40 -1.43
C THR A 54 -0.57 -9.10 -0.69
N VAL A 55 -0.96 -7.97 -1.28
CA VAL A 55 -0.90 -6.66 -0.63
C VAL A 55 -2.30 -6.13 -0.42
N TRP A 56 -2.61 -5.74 0.82
CA TRP A 56 -3.83 -5.05 1.20
C TRP A 56 -3.54 -4.12 2.38
N CYS A 57 -3.28 -2.85 2.08
CA CYS A 57 -2.97 -1.87 3.12
C CYS A 57 -3.23 -0.43 2.66
N PRO A 58 -3.48 0.50 3.60
CA PRO A 58 -3.52 1.91 3.28
C PRO A 58 -2.20 2.40 2.68
N ALA A 59 -2.30 3.36 1.74
CA ALA A 59 -1.14 3.95 1.09
C ALA A 59 -0.14 4.49 2.12
N GLY A 60 -0.63 5.23 3.10
CA GLY A 60 0.22 5.82 4.13
C GLY A 60 0.99 4.80 4.96
N ASP A 61 0.35 3.71 5.37
CA ASP A 61 0.96 2.62 6.14
C ASP A 61 1.95 1.80 5.29
N PHE A 62 1.64 1.56 4.02
CA PHE A 62 2.54 0.84 3.10
C PHE A 62 3.91 1.51 2.95
N PHE A 63 3.92 2.84 2.83
CA PHE A 63 5.15 3.63 2.70
C PHE A 63 5.76 4.04 4.05
N GLY A 64 5.12 3.71 5.18
CA GLY A 64 5.63 3.96 6.53
C GLY A 64 5.44 5.38 7.05
N THR A 65 4.55 6.17 6.46
CA THR A 65 4.22 7.54 6.93
C THR A 65 2.95 7.57 7.79
N GLY A 66 2.13 6.53 7.72
CA GLY A 66 0.83 6.48 8.40
C GLY A 66 -0.13 7.51 7.81
N TYR A 67 -0.85 8.25 8.65
CA TYR A 67 -1.88 9.19 8.18
C TYR A 67 -1.37 10.61 7.91
N GLN A 68 -0.08 10.90 8.11
CA GLN A 68 0.49 12.23 7.88
C GLN A 68 1.77 12.08 7.09
N ILE A 69 2.00 12.98 6.13
CA ILE A 69 3.29 13.02 5.43
C ILE A 69 4.37 13.46 6.42
N ARG A 70 5.15 12.48 6.87
CA ARG A 70 6.36 12.67 7.65
C ARG A 70 7.54 12.20 6.82
N PRO A 71 8.48 13.09 6.48
CA PRO A 71 9.65 12.72 5.71
C PRO A 71 10.41 11.61 6.43
N SER A 72 10.77 10.58 5.69
CA SER A 72 11.53 9.44 6.20
C SER A 72 12.32 8.80 5.08
N SER A 73 13.46 8.21 5.42
CA SER A 73 14.28 7.50 4.45
C SER A 73 14.85 6.26 5.10
N THR A 74 14.46 5.11 4.58
CA THR A 74 14.99 3.79 4.95
C THR A 74 15.65 3.17 3.73
N TRP A 75 16.15 1.93 3.86
CA TRP A 75 16.66 1.19 2.71
C TRP A 75 15.55 0.79 1.72
N TYR A 76 14.32 0.63 2.20
CA TYR A 76 13.21 0.08 1.41
C TYR A 76 12.11 1.09 1.12
N THR A 77 12.04 2.20 1.85
CA THR A 77 11.02 3.23 1.67
C THR A 77 11.61 4.63 1.77
N HIS A 78 11.04 5.55 1.02
CA HIS A 78 11.39 6.97 1.08
C HIS A 78 10.12 7.82 1.00
N VAL A 79 9.99 8.80 1.88
CA VAL A 79 8.91 9.78 1.87
C VAL A 79 9.55 11.16 1.99
N ASP A 80 9.25 12.06 1.05
CA ASP A 80 9.77 13.43 1.07
C ASP A 80 8.75 14.44 1.66
N THR A 81 9.17 15.70 1.79
CA THR A 81 8.32 16.79 2.30
C THR A 81 7.20 17.18 1.36
N ASN A 82 7.26 16.77 0.09
CA ASN A 82 6.26 17.07 -0.94
C ASN A 82 5.19 15.97 -1.04
N GLY A 83 5.30 14.91 -0.23
CA GLY A 83 4.39 13.76 -0.26
C GLY A 83 4.68 12.76 -1.37
N ASN A 84 5.86 12.81 -1.99
CA ASN A 84 6.33 11.71 -2.82
C ASN A 84 6.65 10.53 -1.91
N MET A 85 5.99 9.41 -2.14
CA MET A 85 6.20 8.17 -1.40
C MET A 85 6.75 7.11 -2.34
N GLU A 86 7.83 6.46 -1.93
CA GLU A 86 8.52 5.45 -2.73
C GLU A 86 8.79 4.19 -1.92
N SER A 87 8.70 3.03 -2.57
CA SER A 87 9.01 1.72 -2.03
C SER A 87 9.93 0.98 -3.00
N TYR A 88 10.97 0.34 -2.47
CA TYR A 88 12.03 -0.38 -3.18
C TYR A 88 12.05 -1.88 -2.86
N TRP A 89 11.01 -2.39 -2.18
CA TRP A 89 10.85 -3.83 -1.98
C TRP A 89 10.81 -4.57 -3.33
N VAL A 90 11.52 -5.70 -3.41
CA VAL A 90 11.49 -6.57 -4.59
C VAL A 90 10.23 -7.43 -4.51
N MET A 91 9.32 -7.27 -5.47
CA MET A 91 8.04 -7.99 -5.50
C MET A 91 7.96 -8.83 -6.78
N PRO A 92 8.47 -10.07 -6.75
CA PRO A 92 8.46 -10.93 -7.93
C PRO A 92 7.06 -11.49 -8.20
N PHE A 93 6.78 -11.76 -9.48
CA PHE A 93 5.59 -12.47 -9.95
C PHE A 93 5.92 -13.28 -11.22
N LYS A 94 5.26 -14.43 -11.39
CA LYS A 94 5.60 -15.44 -12.38
C LYS A 94 4.96 -15.20 -13.74
N LYS A 95 3.68 -14.81 -13.78
CA LYS A 95 2.89 -14.68 -15.02
C LYS A 95 2.32 -13.28 -15.17
N GLU A 96 1.77 -12.73 -14.10
CA GLU A 96 1.16 -11.41 -14.11
C GLU A 96 1.05 -10.77 -12.74
N CYS A 97 0.97 -9.45 -12.75
CA CYS A 97 0.70 -8.61 -11.61
C CYS A 97 -0.45 -7.67 -11.96
N GLU A 98 -1.38 -7.48 -11.03
CA GLU A 98 -2.37 -6.41 -11.06
C GLU A 98 -2.21 -5.52 -9.84
N VAL A 99 -2.03 -4.21 -10.07
CA VAL A 99 -1.99 -3.19 -9.01
C VAL A 99 -3.25 -2.35 -9.09
N LYS A 100 -3.96 -2.27 -7.96
CA LYS A 100 -5.16 -1.46 -7.79
C LYS A 100 -4.94 -0.44 -6.69
N ILE A 101 -5.48 0.76 -6.91
CA ILE A 101 -5.53 1.83 -5.93
C ILE A 101 -7.00 2.17 -5.72
N HIS A 102 -7.54 1.71 -4.59
CA HIS A 102 -8.94 1.91 -4.20
C HIS A 102 -9.09 3.20 -3.42
N ASN A 103 -10.20 3.88 -3.62
CA ASN A 103 -10.61 5.00 -2.79
C ASN A 103 -11.86 4.59 -1.98
N TYR A 104 -11.67 4.26 -0.70
CA TYR A 104 -12.77 4.00 0.23
C TYR A 104 -13.13 5.22 1.09
N GLY A 105 -12.62 6.39 0.74
CA GLY A 105 -12.94 7.65 1.40
C GLY A 105 -14.23 8.27 0.86
N GLU A 106 -14.56 9.44 1.39
CA GLU A 106 -15.75 10.22 1.01
C GLU A 106 -15.43 11.39 0.07
N GLN A 107 -14.16 11.53 -0.32
CA GLN A 107 -13.65 12.59 -1.20
C GLN A 107 -12.96 11.98 -2.40
N ASP A 108 -12.79 12.75 -3.47
CA ASP A 108 -11.97 12.33 -4.59
C ASP A 108 -10.48 12.33 -4.25
N VAL A 109 -9.75 11.38 -4.83
CA VAL A 109 -8.30 11.29 -4.71
C VAL A 109 -7.68 11.42 -6.10
N GLU A 110 -6.84 12.42 -6.30
CA GLU A 110 -6.08 12.64 -7.53
C GLU A 110 -4.70 11.97 -7.41
N LEU A 111 -4.34 11.13 -8.38
CA LEU A 111 -3.02 10.52 -8.45
C LEU A 111 -2.08 11.43 -9.23
N LEU A 112 -1.34 12.28 -8.52
CA LEU A 112 -0.31 13.13 -9.11
C LEU A 112 0.88 12.30 -9.64
N GLN A 113 1.11 11.13 -9.05
CA GLN A 113 2.07 10.13 -9.53
C GLN A 113 1.65 8.74 -9.02
N ALA A 114 1.72 7.73 -9.89
CA ALA A 114 1.58 6.33 -9.51
C ALA A 114 2.38 5.46 -10.50
N ASP A 115 3.69 5.38 -10.29
CA ASP A 115 4.62 4.68 -11.18
C ASP A 115 5.00 3.32 -10.63
N ILE A 116 5.01 2.32 -11.51
CA ILE A 116 5.44 0.96 -11.24
C ILE A 116 6.64 0.68 -12.14
N ILE A 117 7.80 0.46 -11.52
CA ILE A 117 9.03 0.13 -12.21
C ILE A 117 9.29 -1.35 -12.01
N THR A 118 9.34 -2.09 -13.12
CA THR A 118 9.63 -3.52 -13.16
C THR A 118 10.95 -3.80 -13.86
N SER A 119 11.54 -4.95 -13.52
CA SER A 119 12.63 -5.56 -14.28
C SER A 119 12.33 -7.04 -14.50
N SER A 120 13.03 -7.65 -15.45
CA SER A 120 13.09 -9.11 -15.55
C SER A 120 13.50 -9.73 -14.21
N TYR A 121 12.97 -10.91 -13.93
CA TYR A 121 13.23 -11.71 -12.73
C TYR A 121 13.10 -13.18 -13.12
N ASP A 122 14.08 -14.01 -12.76
CA ASP A 122 14.08 -15.44 -13.04
C ASP A 122 13.34 -16.17 -11.92
N TRP A 123 12.08 -16.54 -12.17
CA TRP A 123 11.25 -17.19 -11.17
C TRP A 123 11.68 -18.65 -10.96
N ASN A 124 12.08 -19.01 -9.75
CA ASN A 124 12.49 -20.36 -9.40
C ASN A 124 11.71 -20.92 -8.19
N LYS A 125 12.09 -22.12 -7.73
CA LYS A 125 11.42 -22.83 -6.63
C LYS A 125 11.52 -22.12 -5.26
N GLU A 126 12.45 -21.18 -5.12
CA GLU A 126 12.73 -20.42 -3.89
C GLU A 126 12.09 -19.02 -3.95
N SER A 127 11.57 -18.62 -5.11
CA SER A 127 10.85 -17.35 -5.26
C SER A 127 9.56 -17.35 -4.44
N MET A 128 9.31 -16.22 -3.78
CA MET A 128 8.11 -16.01 -2.96
C MET A 128 7.45 -14.68 -3.33
N TYR A 129 6.12 -14.63 -3.25
CA TYR A 129 5.41 -13.38 -3.42
C TYR A 129 5.64 -12.45 -2.23
N PHE A 130 5.81 -11.17 -2.53
CA PHE A 130 5.81 -10.14 -1.50
C PHE A 130 4.40 -9.97 -0.92
N CYS A 131 4.29 -9.94 0.40
CA CYS A 131 3.03 -9.78 1.12
C CYS A 131 3.10 -8.61 2.11
N ALA A 132 2.02 -7.81 2.16
CA ALA A 132 1.85 -6.76 3.16
C ALA A 132 0.36 -6.62 3.48
N GLU A 133 0.00 -6.79 4.75
CA GLU A 133 -1.39 -6.75 5.20
C GLU A 133 -1.55 -5.73 6.34
N PHE A 134 -2.61 -4.95 6.29
CA PHE A 134 -2.98 -4.02 7.35
C PHE A 134 -4.13 -4.58 8.20
N LYS A 135 -4.00 -4.51 9.52
CA LYS A 135 -5.05 -4.81 10.48
C LYS A 135 -5.07 -3.74 11.54
N GLN A 136 -6.27 -3.24 11.84
CA GLN A 136 -6.50 -2.29 12.92
C GLN A 136 -7.55 -2.86 13.86
N TYR A 137 -7.20 -2.88 15.14
CA TYR A 137 -8.15 -3.20 16.21
C TYR A 137 -8.42 -1.91 16.98
N SER A 138 -9.66 -1.44 16.95
CA SER A 138 -10.11 -0.36 17.81
C SER A 138 -10.71 -0.95 19.10
N GLN A 139 -10.69 -0.16 20.17
CA GLN A 139 -11.38 -0.49 21.43
C GLN A 139 -10.89 -1.79 22.10
N LEU A 140 -9.62 -2.15 21.92
CA LEU A 140 -9.00 -3.21 22.72
C LEU A 140 -8.87 -2.73 24.16
N LEU A 141 -9.51 -3.45 25.09
CA LEU A 141 -9.29 -3.29 26.52
C LEU A 141 -7.91 -3.84 26.85
N THR A 142 -6.91 -2.97 26.97
CA THR A 142 -5.51 -3.34 27.28
C THR A 142 -5.25 -3.52 28.78
N LYS A 143 -6.25 -3.22 29.62
CA LYS A 143 -6.24 -3.44 31.06
C LYS A 143 -7.62 -3.92 31.50
N ILE A 144 -7.64 -5.02 32.25
CA ILE A 144 -8.81 -5.40 33.05
C ILE A 144 -8.62 -4.70 34.40
N ASP A 145 -9.33 -3.59 34.63
CA ASP A 145 -9.38 -3.00 35.97
C ASP A 145 -10.21 -3.94 36.86
N SER A 146 -9.54 -4.54 37.86
CA SER A 146 -10.05 -5.39 38.95
C SER A 146 -10.47 -6.84 38.62
N ILE A 147 -9.63 -7.79 39.05
CA ILE A 147 -10.08 -9.11 39.51
C ILE A 147 -10.62 -8.89 40.93
N PRO A 148 -11.88 -9.20 41.26
CA PRO A 148 -12.35 -9.19 42.64
C PRO A 148 -11.53 -10.18 43.46
N LEU A 149 -10.90 -9.74 44.54
CA LEU A 149 -10.32 -10.65 45.52
C LEU A 149 -11.48 -11.32 46.24
N GLU A 150 -11.63 -12.64 46.10
CA GLU A 150 -12.58 -13.38 46.93
C GLU A 150 -12.19 -13.26 48.41
N PRO A 151 -13.16 -13.05 49.32
CA PRO A 151 -12.87 -12.88 50.74
C PRO A 151 -12.30 -14.19 51.33
N VAL A 152 -11.18 -14.05 52.06
CA VAL A 152 -10.53 -15.11 52.86
C VAL A 152 -11.36 -15.41 54.11
#